data_AF-A0A8J8GXD8-F1
#
_entry.id   AF-A0A8J8GXD8-F1
#
_cell.length_a   1.000
_cell.length_b   1.000
_cell.length_c   1.000
_cell.angle_alpha   90.00
_cell.angle_beta   90.00
_cell.angle_gamma   90.00
#
_symmetry.space_group_name_H-M   'P 1'
#
loop_
_entity.id
_entity.type
_entity.pdbx_description
1 polymer ?
#
loop_
_entity_poly.entity_id
_entity_poly.type
_entity_poly.pdbx_seq_one_letter_code
_entity_poly.pdbx_strand_id
1 'polypeptide(L)'
;MTDLLVLDKATTAAALDPQRVLDAVAVALVALSRGEVSAPPRIAALAPAGLLGAMPAYVPGVGLAAKLVSVFGDPGHPGRSRHLGLVALFDEHDGRPLAVLDAEPLTA
;
A
#
# COMPACT_ATOMS: atom_id res chain seq x y z
N MET A 1 -5.13 16.07 -19.37
CA MET A 1 -5.60 14.74 -18.96
C MET A 1 -4.44 14.13 -18.19
N THR A 2 -4.65 13.81 -16.92
CA THR A 2 -3.60 13.18 -16.10
C THR A 2 -3.75 11.68 -16.30
N ASP A 3 -2.79 11.05 -16.98
CA ASP A 3 -2.82 9.60 -17.18
C ASP A 3 -2.47 8.91 -15.86
N LEU A 4 -3.46 8.21 -15.29
CA LEU A 4 -3.27 7.38 -14.11
C LEU A 4 -2.54 6.10 -14.53
N LEU A 5 -1.38 5.84 -13.92
CA LEU A 5 -0.66 4.58 -14.14
C LEU A 5 -1.33 3.44 -13.37
N VAL A 6 -1.61 2.32 -14.04
CA VAL A 6 -2.16 1.11 -13.39
C VAL A 6 -1.19 -0.04 -13.58
N LEU A 7 -0.67 -0.59 -12.48
CA LEU A 7 0.22 -1.73 -12.48
C LEU A 7 -0.48 -2.95 -11.91
N ASP A 8 -0.58 -4.00 -12.72
CA ASP A 8 -0.99 -5.31 -12.24
C ASP A 8 0.11 -5.96 -11.38
N LYS A 9 -0.16 -7.18 -10.89
CA LYS A 9 0.78 -7.95 -10.07
C LYS A 9 2.14 -8.16 -10.75
N ALA A 10 2.14 -8.56 -12.02
CA ALA A 10 3.36 -8.89 -12.74
C ALA A 10 4.22 -7.64 -12.99
N THR A 11 3.58 -6.56 -13.42
CA THR A 11 4.25 -5.28 -13.70
C THR A 11 4.74 -4.63 -12.40
N THR A 12 3.95 -4.71 -11.32
CA THR A 12 4.38 -4.25 -9.99
C THR A 12 5.61 -5.04 -9.54
N ALA A 13 5.57 -6.37 -9.59
CA ALA A 13 6.71 -7.21 -9.20
C ALA A 13 7.98 -6.91 -10.02
N ALA A 14 7.83 -6.71 -11.34
CA ALA A 14 8.95 -6.38 -12.22
C ALA A 14 9.54 -4.99 -11.97
N ALA A 15 8.74 -4.05 -11.45
CA ALA A 15 9.19 -2.70 -11.11
C ALA A 15 9.90 -2.61 -9.75
N LEU A 16 9.76 -3.62 -8.89
CA LEU A 16 10.36 -3.62 -7.56
C LEU A 16 11.86 -3.94 -7.64
N ASP A 17 12.63 -3.08 -6.97
CA ASP A 17 14.03 -3.31 -6.65
C ASP A 17 14.13 -3.49 -5.13
N PRO A 18 14.37 -4.73 -4.64
CA PRO A 18 14.36 -5.03 -3.21
C PRO A 18 15.29 -4.13 -2.38
N GLN A 19 16.46 -3.77 -2.92
CA GLN A 19 17.39 -2.92 -2.17
C GLN A 19 16.83 -1.50 -2.02
N ARG A 20 16.27 -0.93 -3.10
CA ARG A 20 15.64 0.39 -3.04
C ARG A 20 14.40 0.41 -2.14
N VAL A 21 13.65 -0.70 -2.08
CA VAL A 21 12.53 -0.83 -1.13
C VAL A 21 13.03 -0.80 0.31
N LEU A 22 14.06 -1.57 0.64
CA LEU A 22 14.64 -1.58 1.99
C LEU A 22 15.19 -0.21 2.39
N ASP A 23 15.88 0.48 1.47
CA ASP A 23 16.39 1.82 1.71
C ASP A 23 15.25 2.82 1.98
N ALA A 24 14.17 2.76 1.18
CA ALA A 24 12.98 3.60 1.39
C ALA A 24 12.28 3.30 2.72
N VAL A 25 12.18 2.03 3.11
CA VAL A 25 11.63 1.63 4.42
C VAL A 25 12.49 2.16 5.57
N ALA A 26 13.82 2.10 5.45
CA ALA A 26 14.72 2.64 6.46
C ALA A 26 14.52 4.15 6.63
N VAL A 27 14.43 4.91 5.53
CA VAL A 27 14.12 6.35 5.55
C VAL A 27 12.77 6.61 6.23
N ALA A 28 11.73 5.85 5.88
CA ALA A 28 10.39 6.01 6.46
C ALA A 28 10.36 5.70 7.96
N LEU A 29 11.06 4.66 8.42
CA LEU A 29 11.14 4.30 9.83
C LEU A 29 11.92 5.35 10.65
N VAL A 30 12.98 5.92 10.08
CA VAL A 30 13.70 7.04 10.72
C VAL A 30 12.79 8.26 10.84
N ALA A 31 12.11 8.67 9.76
CA ALA A 31 11.16 9.79 9.79
C ALA A 31 10.03 9.56 10.79
N LEU A 32 9.52 8.32 10.86
CA LEU A 32 8.50 7.92 11.84
C LEU A 32 9.02 8.09 13.27
N SER A 33 10.24 7.64 13.56
CA SER A 33 10.86 7.77 14.89
C SER A 33 11.07 9.23 15.32
N ARG A 34 11.18 10.14 14.35
CA ARG A 34 11.30 11.59 14.55
C ARG A 34 9.95 12.30 14.67
N GLY A 35 8.83 11.60 14.46
CA GLY A 35 7.49 12.20 14.46
C GLY A 35 7.18 13.02 13.21
N GLU A 36 7.90 12.78 12.10
CA GLU A 36 7.76 13.54 10.85
C GLU A 36 6.73 12.91 9.88
N VAL A 37 6.18 11.74 10.25
CA VAL A 37 5.25 10.96 9.42
C VAL A 37 3.81 11.20 9.85
N SER A 38 2.92 11.44 8.88
CA SER A 38 1.48 11.42 9.10
C SER A 38 0.92 10.07 8.69
N ALA A 39 0.70 9.19 9.67
CA ALA A 39 0.13 7.86 9.46
C ALA A 39 -0.91 7.56 10.56
N PRO A 40 -2.21 7.78 10.30
CA PRO A 40 -3.24 7.50 11.30
C PRO A 40 -3.37 6.00 11.58
N PRO A 41 -4.04 5.60 12.69
CA PRO A 41 -4.36 4.21 12.95
C PRO A 41 -5.08 3.55 11.77
N ARG A 42 -4.83 2.25 11.58
CA ARG A 42 -5.51 1.46 10.55
C ARG A 42 -7.00 1.43 10.85
N ILE A 43 -7.81 1.65 9.81
CA ILE A 43 -9.27 1.52 9.88
C ILE A 43 -9.71 0.35 9.00
N ALA A 44 -10.90 -0.20 9.27
CA ALA A 44 -11.46 -1.27 8.45
C ALA A 44 -12.98 -1.18 8.32
N ALA A 45 -13.48 -1.49 7.13
CA ALA A 45 -14.88 -1.86 6.94
C ALA A 45 -15.02 -3.38 7.15
N LEU A 46 -16.06 -3.80 7.88
CA LEU A 46 -16.35 -5.20 8.14
C LEU A 46 -17.45 -5.70 7.20
N ALA A 47 -17.25 -6.90 6.65
CA ALA A 47 -18.23 -7.67 5.91
C ALA A 47 -18.44 -9.03 6.62
N PRO A 48 -19.58 -9.73 6.41
CA PRO A 48 -19.80 -11.02 7.05
C PRO A 48 -18.70 -12.07 6.81
N ALA A 49 -18.04 -12.01 5.65
CA ALA A 49 -17.02 -12.97 5.24
C ALA A 49 -15.57 -12.47 5.39
N GLY A 50 -15.36 -11.23 5.87
CA GLY A 50 -14.03 -10.64 5.90
C GLY A 50 -14.02 -9.15 6.22
N LEU A 51 -12.91 -8.49 5.88
CA LEU A 51 -12.76 -7.04 6.08
C LEU A 51 -12.03 -6.39 4.92
N LEU A 52 -12.17 -5.08 4.80
CA LEU A 52 -11.34 -4.20 3.97
C LEU A 52 -10.66 -3.19 4.89
N GLY A 53 -9.35 -3.30 5.03
CA GLY A 53 -8.51 -2.37 5.78
C GLY A 53 -7.98 -1.23 4.91
N ALA A 54 -7.83 -0.04 5.50
CA ALA A 54 -7.18 1.11 4.89
C ALA A 54 -5.99 1.59 5.73
N MET A 55 -4.90 1.89 5.04
CA MET A 55 -3.62 2.32 5.62
C MET A 55 -3.07 3.53 4.83
N PRO A 56 -3.59 4.74 5.03
CA PRO A 56 -3.02 5.95 4.45
C PRO A 56 -1.75 6.38 5.21
N ALA A 57 -0.77 6.91 4.50
CA ALA A 57 0.42 7.52 5.10
C ALA A 57 1.02 8.59 4.18
N TYR A 58 1.58 9.62 4.80
CA TYR A 58 2.50 10.57 4.18
C TYR A 58 3.85 10.50 4.91
N VAL A 59 4.91 10.30 4.14
CA VAL A 59 6.30 10.30 4.60
C VAL A 59 7.07 11.34 3.79
N PRO A 60 7.60 12.40 4.41
CA PRO A 60 8.34 13.45 3.69
C PRO A 60 9.48 12.89 2.84
N GLY A 61 9.52 13.25 1.55
CA GLY A 61 10.55 12.80 0.62
C GLY A 61 10.44 11.33 0.18
N VAL A 62 9.41 10.61 0.62
CA VAL A 62 9.11 9.22 0.20
C VAL A 62 7.77 9.14 -0.51
N GLY A 63 6.71 9.78 0.01
CA GLY A 63 5.47 10.01 -0.73
C GLY A 63 4.19 9.98 0.10
N LEU A 64 3.07 10.25 -0.59
CA LEU A 64 1.70 10.20 -0.10
C LEU A 64 0.94 9.03 -0.74
N ALA A 65 0.56 8.04 0.05
CA ALA A 65 -0.09 6.84 -0.47
C ALA A 65 -1.12 6.25 0.49
N ALA A 66 -2.01 5.42 -0.04
CA ALA A 66 -2.92 4.61 0.75
C ALA A 66 -2.89 3.16 0.28
N LYS A 67 -2.67 2.23 1.21
CA LYS A 67 -2.84 0.80 0.97
C LYS A 67 -4.25 0.37 1.39
N LEU A 68 -4.96 -0.29 0.49
CA LEU A 68 -6.24 -0.95 0.74
C LEU A 68 -6.03 -2.46 0.65
N VAL A 69 -6.32 -3.20 1.72
CA VAL A 69 -6.16 -4.65 1.76
C VAL A 69 -7.43 -5.30 2.28
N SER A 70 -7.98 -6.22 1.50
CA SER A 70 -9.03 -7.13 1.92
C SER A 70 -8.46 -8.40 2.53
N VAL A 71 -9.12 -8.89 3.58
CA VAL A 71 -8.77 -10.15 4.25
C VAL A 71 -10.03 -10.99 4.33
N PHE A 72 -10.03 -12.12 3.61
CA PHE A 72 -11.15 -13.05 3.50
C PHE A 72 -10.64 -14.47 3.67
N GLY A 73 -11.50 -15.40 4.09
CA GLY A 73 -11.14 -16.83 4.15
C GLY A 73 -10.71 -17.35 2.78
N ASP A 74 -9.69 -18.21 2.74
CA ASP A 74 -9.23 -18.87 1.50
C ASP A 74 -10.08 -20.12 1.22
N PRO A 75 -10.90 -20.14 0.15
CA PRO A 75 -11.71 -21.31 -0.18
C PRO A 75 -10.88 -22.54 -0.55
N GLY A 76 -9.66 -22.34 -1.06
CA GLY A 76 -8.74 -23.43 -1.44
C GLY A 76 -7.94 -23.99 -0.28
N HIS A 77 -7.85 -23.26 0.85
CA HIS A 77 -7.06 -23.65 2.01
C HIS A 77 -7.82 -23.32 3.31
N PRO A 78 -8.75 -24.20 3.74
CA PRO A 78 -9.53 -23.99 4.96
C PRO A 78 -8.67 -23.66 6.18
N GLY A 79 -9.05 -22.63 6.93
CA GLY A 79 -8.29 -22.13 8.08
C GLY A 79 -7.22 -21.08 7.73
N ARG A 80 -6.99 -20.78 6.45
CA ARG A 80 -6.14 -19.67 6.01
C ARG A 80 -6.97 -18.49 5.50
N SER A 81 -6.35 -17.32 5.48
CA SER A 81 -6.91 -16.11 4.87
C SER A 81 -6.16 -15.77 3.59
N ARG A 82 -6.88 -15.26 2.60
CA ARG A 82 -6.34 -14.63 1.40
C ARG A 82 -6.32 -13.12 1.59
N HIS A 83 -5.16 -12.52 1.34
CA HIS A 83 -4.94 -11.09 1.43
C HIS A 83 -4.81 -10.53 0.01
N LEU A 84 -5.70 -9.64 -0.38
CA LEU A 84 -5.68 -8.97 -1.68
C LEU A 84 -5.69 -7.48 -1.46
N GLY A 85 -5.11 -6.70 -2.35
CA GLY A 85 -5.12 -5.27 -2.16
C GLY A 85 -4.49 -4.48 -3.26
N LEU A 86 -4.59 -3.16 -3.10
CA LEU A 86 -3.93 -2.19 -3.96
C LEU A 86 -3.26 -1.11 -3.12
N VAL A 87 -2.29 -0.45 -3.73
CA VAL A 87 -1.72 0.80 -3.24
C VAL A 87 -2.06 1.91 -4.23
N ALA A 88 -2.64 2.99 -3.74
CA ALA A 88 -2.84 4.21 -4.50
C ALA A 88 -1.79 5.25 -4.09
N LEU A 89 -1.02 5.73 -5.07
CA LEU A 89 -0.02 6.78 -4.91
C LEU A 89 -0.56 8.11 -5.41
N PHE A 90 -0.31 9.16 -4.66
CA PHE A 90 -0.74 10.53 -4.96
C PHE A 90 0.47 11.46 -5.00
N ASP A 91 0.35 12.52 -5.79
CA ASP A 91 1.27 13.64 -5.72
C ASP A 91 1.06 14.38 -4.39
N GLU A 92 2.12 14.57 -3.62
CA GLU A 92 2.04 15.16 -2.29
C GLU A 92 1.79 16.68 -2.31
N HIS A 93 1.96 17.34 -3.47
CA HIS A 93 1.79 18.79 -3.60
C HIS A 93 0.41 19.19 -4.10
N ASP A 94 -0.16 18.45 -5.06
CA ASP A 94 -1.46 18.78 -5.65
C ASP A 94 -2.54 17.71 -5.44
N GLY A 95 -2.20 16.58 -4.83
CA GLY A 95 -3.14 15.52 -4.48
C GLY A 95 -3.68 14.73 -5.66
N ARG A 96 -3.14 14.90 -6.88
CA ARG A 96 -3.61 14.12 -8.03
C ARG A 96 -3.16 12.66 -7.89
N PRO A 97 -3.98 11.69 -8.34
CA PRO A 97 -3.57 10.30 -8.34
C PRO A 97 -2.50 10.09 -9.41
N LEU A 98 -1.44 9.38 -9.04
CA LEU A 98 -0.29 9.09 -9.91
C LEU A 98 -0.31 7.63 -10.37
N ALA A 99 -0.53 6.70 -9.45
CA ALA A 99 -0.52 5.28 -9.75
C ALA A 99 -1.46 4.47 -8.85
N VAL A 100 -1.95 3.35 -9.38
CA VAL A 100 -2.54 2.26 -8.62
C VAL A 100 -1.74 0.98 -8.91
N LEU A 101 -1.28 0.32 -7.85
CA LEU A 101 -0.46 -0.88 -7.93
C LEU A 101 -1.12 -2.04 -7.21
N ASP A 102 -0.93 -3.26 -7.69
CA ASP A 102 -1.22 -4.47 -6.92
C ASP A 102 -0.38 -4.48 -5.64
N ALA A 103 -1.00 -4.67 -4.48
CA ALA A 103 -0.31 -4.60 -3.20
C ALA A 103 0.43 -5.88 -2.80
N GLU A 104 0.16 -7.01 -3.47
CA GLU A 104 0.69 -8.31 -3.07
C GLU A 104 2.23 -8.36 -3.21
N PRO A 105 2.84 -8.02 -4.37
CA PRO A 105 4.29 -8.02 -4.50
C PRO A 105 5.00 -7.02 -3.59
N LEU A 106 4.31 -5.92 -3.23
CA LEU A 106 4.86 -4.88 -2.36
C LEU A 106 4.81 -5.27 -0.86
N THR A 107 3.92 -6.19 -0.49
CA THR A 107 3.69 -6.57 0.92
C THR A 107 4.36 -7.90 1.30
N ALA A 108 4.62 -8.77 0.32
CA ALA A 108 5.25 -10.09 0.51
C ALA A 108 6.70 -9.96 0.97
#